data_AF-A0A2W7BDX7-F1
#
_entry.id   AF-A0A2W7BDX7-F1
#
_cell.length_a   1.000
_cell.length_b   1.000
_cell.length_c   1.000
_cell.angle_alpha   90.00
_cell.angle_beta   90.00
_cell.angle_gamma   90.00
#
_symmetry.space_group_name_H-M   'P 1'
#
loop_
_entity.id
_entity.type
_entity.pdbx_description
1 polymer ?
#
loop_
_entity_poly.entity_id
_entity_poly.type
_entity_poly.pdbx_seq_one_letter_code
_entity_poly.pdbx_strand_id
1 'polypeptide(L)'
;MTKEFLCPVKKLDTILEELEQSLGNHIPFHFLKSDTQSGEFFVLEGAKNYLKNDCLGLELELFRYPLYQNLVTEDKVKSYLADLGFYVAGWTGYKNSFASQADYLFLRQNPRSEEEIKIIELIKSVYSPRGSENLIKQMSFFSRFLSKIKSLIKNPS
;
A
#
# COMPACT_ATOMS: atom_id res chain seq x y z
N MET A 1 -31.71 -20.10 13.85
CA MET A 1 -30.92 -20.60 12.71
C MET A 1 -30.23 -19.42 12.06
N THR A 2 -28.92 -19.27 12.28
CA THR A 2 -28.07 -18.36 11.50
C THR A 2 -27.92 -18.97 10.11
N LYS A 3 -28.35 -18.26 9.06
CA LYS A 3 -28.03 -18.66 7.68
C LYS A 3 -26.53 -18.47 7.50
N GLU A 4 -25.81 -19.56 7.25
CA GLU A 4 -24.43 -19.49 6.81
C GLU A 4 -24.41 -19.03 5.35
N PHE A 5 -23.73 -17.93 5.08
CA PHE A 5 -23.48 -17.46 3.72
C PHE A 5 -22.04 -17.80 3.35
N LEU A 6 -21.86 -18.61 2.31
CA LEU A 6 -20.55 -18.85 1.74
C LEU A 6 -20.13 -17.61 0.94
N CYS A 7 -19.13 -16.89 1.45
CA CYS A 7 -18.48 -15.81 0.72
C CYS A 7 -17.17 -16.37 0.10
N PRO A 8 -17.11 -16.57 -1.23
CA PRO A 8 -15.89 -17.07 -1.86
C PRO A 8 -14.76 -16.04 -1.75
N VAL A 9 -13.60 -16.48 -1.28
CA VAL A 9 -12.39 -15.64 -1.18
C VAL A 9 -11.54 -15.86 -2.43
N LYS A 10 -11.24 -14.78 -3.16
CA LYS A 10 -10.38 -14.80 -4.36
C LYS A 10 -9.17 -13.90 -4.15
N LYS A 11 -8.09 -14.21 -4.87
CA LYS A 11 -6.91 -13.33 -4.99
C LYS A 11 -7.28 -12.12 -5.83
N LEU A 12 -6.70 -10.96 -5.51
CA LEU A 12 -6.96 -9.73 -6.28
C LEU A 12 -6.56 -9.91 -7.75
N ASP A 13 -5.42 -10.53 -8.03
CA ASP A 13 -4.98 -10.83 -9.40
C ASP A 13 -6.04 -11.64 -10.17
N THR A 14 -6.69 -12.63 -9.54
CA THR A 14 -7.77 -13.41 -10.15
C THR A 14 -9.01 -12.55 -10.44
N ILE A 15 -9.37 -11.66 -9.52
CA ILE A 15 -10.51 -10.76 -9.70
C ILE A 15 -10.26 -9.80 -10.87
N LEU A 16 -9.05 -9.24 -10.96
CA LEU A 16 -8.69 -8.30 -12.03
C LEU A 16 -8.66 -9.00 -13.40
N GLU A 17 -8.12 -10.22 -13.47
CA GLU A 17 -8.14 -11.02 -14.70
C GLU A 17 -9.57 -11.33 -15.17
N GLU A 18 -10.45 -11.77 -14.26
CA GLU A 18 -11.86 -12.02 -14.57
C GLU A 18 -12.57 -10.74 -15.06
N LEU A 19 -12.25 -9.59 -14.46
CA LEU A 19 -12.81 -8.30 -14.85
C LEU A 19 -12.35 -7.90 -16.26
N GLU A 20 -11.06 -8.01 -16.57
CA GLU A 20 -10.52 -7.73 -17.91
C GLU A 20 -11.17 -8.60 -18.98
N GLN A 21 -11.32 -9.91 -18.69
CA GLN A 21 -12.02 -10.84 -19.59
C GLN A 21 -13.46 -10.42 -19.83
N SER A 22 -14.17 -9.97 -18.78
CA SER A 22 -15.56 -9.52 -18.89
C SER A 22 -15.70 -8.21 -19.66
N LEU A 23 -14.73 -7.31 -19.59
CA LEU A 23 -14.78 -6.01 -20.25
C LEU A 23 -14.30 -6.07 -21.71
N GLY A 24 -13.44 -7.05 -22.03
CA GLY A 24 -12.86 -7.21 -23.38
C GLY A 24 -11.73 -6.23 -23.67
N ASN A 25 -11.29 -5.45 -22.68
CA ASN A 25 -10.16 -4.52 -22.77
C ASN A 25 -9.45 -4.40 -21.43
N HIS A 26 -8.14 -4.15 -21.46
CA HIS A 26 -7.34 -3.87 -20.26
C HIS A 26 -7.66 -2.45 -19.75
N ILE A 27 -7.90 -2.34 -18.44
CA ILE A 27 -8.09 -1.07 -17.73
C ILE A 27 -7.04 -0.99 -16.61
N PRO A 28 -6.11 -0.03 -16.67
CA PRO A 28 -5.06 0.06 -15.67
C PRO A 28 -5.61 0.62 -14.34
N PHE A 29 -5.44 -0.14 -13.27
CA PHE A 29 -5.83 0.27 -11.91
C PHE A 29 -4.64 0.87 -11.17
N HIS A 30 -4.33 2.15 -11.39
CA HIS A 30 -3.09 2.74 -10.85
C HIS A 30 -3.03 2.89 -9.32
N PHE A 31 -4.14 2.73 -8.60
CA PHE A 31 -4.18 2.98 -7.16
C PHE A 31 -5.00 1.92 -6.42
N LEU A 32 -4.48 1.43 -5.30
CA LEU A 32 -5.16 0.49 -4.41
C LEU A 32 -5.36 1.13 -3.03
N LYS A 33 -6.62 1.24 -2.61
CA LYS A 33 -6.95 1.45 -1.20
C LYS A 33 -7.37 0.12 -0.58
N SER A 34 -6.80 -0.24 0.55
CA SER A 34 -7.19 -1.44 1.30
C SER A 34 -7.40 -1.10 2.77
N ASP A 35 -8.60 -1.42 3.25
CA ASP A 35 -9.04 -1.30 4.63
C ASP A 35 -9.77 -2.61 4.96
N THR A 36 -9.01 -3.58 5.42
CA THR A 36 -9.45 -4.97 5.63
C THR A 36 -9.28 -5.40 7.08
N GLN A 37 -9.18 -4.43 8.01
CA GLN A 37 -9.07 -4.67 9.44
C GLN A 37 -7.95 -5.68 9.77
N SER A 38 -6.74 -5.44 9.28
CA SER A 38 -5.53 -6.29 9.42
C SER A 38 -5.39 -7.47 8.44
N GLY A 39 -6.23 -7.51 7.39
CA GLY A 39 -6.12 -8.42 6.24
C GLY A 39 -5.22 -7.91 5.10
N GLU A 40 -4.56 -6.75 5.26
CA GLU A 40 -3.93 -6.04 4.13
C GLU A 40 -2.82 -6.89 3.52
N PHE A 41 -2.05 -7.59 4.34
CA PHE A 41 -0.99 -8.46 3.82
C PHE A 41 -1.53 -9.62 2.97
N PHE A 42 -2.68 -10.19 3.33
CA PHE A 42 -3.34 -11.23 2.54
C PHE A 42 -3.80 -10.69 1.17
N VAL A 43 -4.33 -9.46 1.14
CA VAL A 43 -4.65 -8.77 -0.12
C VAL A 43 -3.40 -8.59 -0.98
N LEU A 44 -2.30 -8.11 -0.39
CA LEU A 44 -1.03 -7.89 -1.08
C LEU A 44 -0.41 -9.19 -1.63
N GLU A 45 -0.53 -10.30 -0.90
CA GLU A 45 -0.07 -11.61 -1.37
C GLU A 45 -0.89 -12.15 -2.55
N GLY A 46 -2.18 -11.78 -2.61
CA GLY A 46 -3.07 -12.07 -3.71
C GLY A 46 -2.96 -11.11 -4.91
N ALA A 47 -2.11 -10.09 -4.85
CA ALA A 47 -2.04 -8.99 -5.81
C ALA A 47 -0.67 -8.86 -6.49
N LYS A 48 0.11 -9.94 -6.60
CA LYS A 48 1.52 -9.85 -7.02
C LYS A 48 1.69 -9.32 -8.44
N ASN A 49 0.86 -9.76 -9.37
CA ASN A 49 0.92 -9.30 -10.75
C ASN A 49 0.48 -7.84 -10.85
N TYR A 50 -0.64 -7.51 -10.19
CA TYR A 50 -1.12 -6.14 -10.07
C TYR A 50 -0.07 -5.18 -9.50
N LEU A 51 0.54 -5.55 -8.36
CA LEU A 51 1.59 -4.79 -7.69
C LEU A 51 2.86 -4.67 -8.52
N LYS A 52 3.10 -5.54 -9.49
CA LYS A 52 4.25 -5.46 -10.39
C LYS A 52 3.97 -4.61 -11.62
N ASN A 53 2.77 -4.76 -12.18
CA ASN A 53 2.48 -4.33 -13.55
C ASN A 53 1.68 -3.04 -13.62
N ASP A 54 0.78 -2.75 -12.67
CA ASP A 54 -0.20 -1.66 -12.86
C ASP A 54 -0.21 -0.68 -11.67
N CYS A 55 0.00 -1.17 -10.45
CA CYS A 55 -0.12 -0.37 -9.25
C CYS A 55 0.96 0.72 -9.17
N LEU A 56 0.57 1.98 -8.96
CA LEU A 56 1.49 3.11 -8.78
C LEU A 56 1.43 3.70 -7.38
N GLY A 57 0.31 3.53 -6.68
CA GLY A 57 0.16 3.95 -5.30
C GLY A 57 -0.76 3.05 -4.49
N LEU A 58 -0.50 2.99 -3.19
CA LEU A 58 -1.34 2.28 -2.23
C LEU A 58 -1.63 3.15 -1.02
N GLU A 59 -2.87 3.08 -0.53
CA GLU A 59 -3.22 3.50 0.82
C GLU A 59 -3.62 2.26 1.63
N LEU A 60 -2.89 2.01 2.72
CA LEU A 60 -3.09 0.84 3.58
C LEU A 60 -3.23 1.28 5.05
N GLU A 61 -4.25 0.78 5.74
CA GLU A 61 -4.34 0.86 7.20
C GLU A 61 -3.45 -0.24 7.81
N LEU A 62 -2.36 0.13 8.48
CA LEU A 62 -1.39 -0.82 9.02
C LEU A 62 -1.25 -0.73 10.53
N PHE A 63 -0.93 -1.86 11.15
CA PHE A 63 -0.85 -2.01 12.59
C PHE A 63 0.59 -2.05 13.08
N ARG A 64 0.88 -1.29 14.14
CA ARG A 64 2.17 -1.30 14.81
C ARG A 64 2.38 -2.55 15.67
N TYR A 65 1.31 -3.05 16.29
CA TYR A 65 1.36 -4.16 17.23
C TYR A 65 0.52 -5.34 16.72
N PRO A 66 0.96 -6.60 16.94
CA PRO A 66 0.18 -7.78 16.58
C PRO A 66 -0.98 -7.95 17.56
N LEU A 67 -2.15 -7.38 17.24
CA LEU A 67 -3.32 -7.42 18.12
C LEU A 67 -3.96 -8.82 18.22
N TYR A 68 -3.70 -9.69 17.25
CA TYR A 68 -4.12 -11.08 17.25
C TYR A 68 -3.09 -11.97 16.55
N GLN A 69 -3.26 -13.28 16.71
CA GLN A 69 -2.32 -14.26 16.19
C GLN A 69 -2.19 -14.16 14.66
N ASN A 70 -0.94 -14.19 14.17
CA ASN A 70 -0.58 -14.10 12.75
C ASN A 70 -0.87 -12.75 12.07
N LEU A 71 -1.26 -11.70 12.82
CA LEU A 71 -1.33 -10.35 12.27
C LEU A 71 0.05 -9.91 11.77
N VAL A 72 0.10 -9.39 10.55
CA VAL A 72 1.33 -8.86 9.94
C VAL A 72 1.46 -7.37 10.28
N THR A 73 2.54 -7.00 10.94
CA THR A 73 2.78 -5.61 11.37
C THR A 73 3.24 -4.72 10.23
N GLU A 74 3.12 -3.41 10.43
CA GLU A 74 3.49 -2.37 9.48
C GLU A 74 4.93 -2.51 8.98
N ASP A 75 5.88 -2.92 9.82
CA ASP A 75 7.29 -3.06 9.44
C ASP A 75 7.50 -4.18 8.42
N LYS A 76 6.74 -5.27 8.55
CA LYS A 76 6.79 -6.38 7.62
C LYS A 76 6.15 -6.00 6.28
N VAL A 77 5.02 -5.29 6.31
CA VAL A 77 4.37 -4.79 5.09
C VAL A 77 5.26 -3.76 4.38
N LYS A 78 5.86 -2.82 5.11
CA LYS A 78 6.80 -1.83 4.57
C LYS A 78 8.00 -2.51 3.90
N SER A 79 8.57 -3.53 4.54
CA SER A 79 9.67 -4.30 3.95
C SER A 79 9.24 -5.00 2.66
N TYR A 80 8.10 -5.68 2.68
CA TYR A 80 7.58 -6.39 1.51
C TYR A 80 7.33 -5.43 0.32
N LEU A 81 6.71 -4.28 0.57
CA LEU A 81 6.46 -3.29 -0.47
C LEU A 81 7.75 -2.61 -0.95
N ALA A 82 8.74 -2.41 -0.07
CA ALA A 82 10.06 -1.93 -0.46
C ALA A 82 10.76 -2.89 -1.43
N ASP A 83 10.69 -4.19 -1.19
CA ASP A 83 11.24 -5.23 -2.09
C ASP A 83 10.55 -5.22 -3.46
N LEU A 84 9.31 -4.76 -3.53
CA LEU A 84 8.53 -4.57 -4.77
C LEU A 84 8.70 -3.17 -5.41
N GLY A 85 9.63 -2.36 -4.89
CA GLY A 85 9.96 -1.05 -5.45
C GLY A 85 8.97 0.06 -5.09
N PHE A 86 8.32 -0.04 -3.93
CA PHE A 86 7.52 1.04 -3.35
C PHE A 86 8.24 1.71 -2.17
N TYR A 87 7.91 2.97 -1.89
CA TYR A 87 8.39 3.68 -0.71
C TYR A 87 7.23 4.35 0.03
N VAL A 88 7.40 4.58 1.33
CA VAL A 88 6.45 5.35 2.14
C VAL A 88 6.54 6.82 1.75
N ALA A 89 5.48 7.33 1.13
CA ALA A 89 5.35 8.72 0.74
C ALA A 89 4.77 9.58 1.86
N GLY A 90 3.94 9.01 2.72
CA GLY A 90 3.47 9.64 3.95
C GLY A 90 2.62 8.71 4.81
N TRP A 91 2.17 9.20 5.96
CA TRP A 91 1.32 8.45 6.89
C TRP A 91 0.47 9.35 7.79
N THR A 92 -0.72 8.93 8.25
CA THR A 92 -1.62 9.77 9.08
C THR A 92 -1.13 10.01 10.52
N GLY A 93 -0.07 9.31 10.93
CA GLY A 93 0.32 9.19 12.34
C GLY A 93 -0.57 8.19 13.08
N TYR A 94 -0.08 7.59 14.16
CA TYR A 94 -0.85 6.58 14.87
C TYR A 94 -2.17 7.13 15.43
N LYS A 95 -3.25 6.38 15.20
CA LYS A 95 -4.63 6.65 15.60
C LYS A 95 -5.18 5.52 16.49
N ASN A 96 -6.41 5.73 16.97
CA ASN A 96 -7.21 4.79 17.74
C ASN A 96 -6.60 4.38 19.09
N SER A 97 -7.31 3.51 19.82
CA SER A 97 -6.87 2.98 21.11
C SER A 97 -5.48 2.36 20.97
N PHE A 98 -4.63 2.64 21.96
CA PHE A 98 -3.23 2.20 22.03
C PHE A 98 -2.30 2.76 20.94
N ALA A 99 -2.75 3.75 20.15
CA ALA A 99 -1.98 4.27 19.01
C ALA A 99 -1.49 3.12 18.11
N SER A 100 -2.41 2.22 17.79
CA SER A 100 -2.11 0.89 17.25
C SER A 100 -2.07 0.85 15.73
N GLN A 101 -2.74 1.78 15.04
CA GLN A 101 -2.93 1.79 13.60
C GLN A 101 -2.53 3.13 12.98
N ALA A 102 -2.11 3.13 11.73
CA ALA A 102 -1.97 4.33 10.91
C ALA A 102 -2.20 3.99 9.44
N ASP A 103 -2.72 4.96 8.69
CA ASP A 103 -2.79 4.86 7.24
C ASP A 103 -1.45 5.28 6.65
N TYR A 104 -0.97 4.49 5.69
CA TYR A 104 0.26 4.73 4.97
C TYR A 104 -0.02 4.89 3.49
N LEU A 105 0.53 5.97 2.91
CA LEU A 105 0.64 6.12 1.47
C LEU A 105 1.96 5.53 1.00
N PHE A 106 1.88 4.53 0.13
CA PHE A 106 3.02 3.99 -0.61
C PHE A 106 2.94 4.45 -2.06
N LEU A 107 4.09 4.77 -2.65
CA LEU A 107 4.20 5.13 -4.07
C LEU A 107 5.30 4.35 -4.74
N ARG A 108 5.14 4.06 -6.03
CA ARG A 108 6.18 3.42 -6.85
C ARG A 108 7.42 4.30 -6.87
N GLN A 109 8.57 3.70 -6.62
CA GLN A 109 9.85 4.41 -6.56
C GLN A 109 10.36 4.78 -7.96
N ASN A 110 10.23 3.87 -8.93
CA ASN A 110 10.74 4.03 -10.28
C ASN A 110 9.58 3.94 -11.28
N PRO A 111 8.98 5.09 -11.65
CA PRO A 111 7.98 5.15 -12.72
C PRO A 111 8.61 4.72 -14.05
N ARG A 112 7.83 4.04 -14.88
CA ARG A 112 8.26 3.44 -16.15
C ARG A 112 7.93 4.31 -17.36
N SER A 113 7.05 5.29 -17.21
CA SER A 113 6.64 6.21 -18.28
C SER A 113 6.34 7.62 -17.75
N GLU A 114 6.27 8.60 -18.65
CA GLU A 114 5.84 9.96 -18.29
C GLU A 114 4.40 10.01 -17.75
N GLU A 115 3.54 9.11 -18.21
CA GLU A 115 2.17 8.99 -17.72
C GLU A 115 2.16 8.55 -16.26
N GLU A 116 2.95 7.54 -15.90
CA GLU A 116 3.06 7.10 -14.51
C GLU A 116 3.57 8.22 -13.58
N ILE A 117 4.51 9.04 -14.07
CA ILE A 117 5.00 10.21 -13.32
C ILE A 117 3.83 11.17 -13.04
N LYS A 118 3.02 11.50 -14.05
CA LYS A 118 1.86 12.40 -13.90
C LYS A 118 0.84 11.83 -12.92
N ILE A 119 0.57 10.53 -12.98
CA ILE A 119 -0.39 9.87 -12.08
C ILE A 119 0.15 9.85 -10.65
N ILE A 120 1.44 9.58 -10.45
CA ILE A 120 2.05 9.62 -9.11
C ILE A 120 2.00 11.03 -8.52
N GLU A 121 2.25 12.07 -9.32
CA GLU A 121 2.08 13.46 -8.86
C GLU A 121 0.63 13.81 -8.56
N LEU A 122 -0.32 13.30 -9.36
CA LEU A 122 -1.75 13.44 -9.08
C LEU A 122 -2.11 12.79 -7.74
N ILE A 123 -1.67 11.54 -7.48
CA ILE A 123 -1.90 10.86 -6.20
C ILE A 123 -1.32 11.70 -5.05
N LYS A 124 -0.07 12.17 -5.17
CA LYS A 124 0.54 13.04 -4.14
C LYS A 124 -0.30 14.28 -3.88
N SER A 125 -0.85 14.91 -4.93
CA SER A 125 -1.66 16.11 -4.78
C SER A 125 -2.97 15.88 -4.00
N VAL A 126 -3.55 14.67 -4.12
CA VAL A 126 -4.77 14.27 -3.41
C VAL A 126 -4.50 14.01 -1.93
N TYR A 127 -3.36 13.38 -1.60
CA TYR A 127 -3.00 13.01 -0.21
C TYR A 127 -2.13 14.03 0.52
N SER A 128 -1.65 15.05 -0.18
CA SER A 128 -1.02 16.24 0.39
C SER A 128 -1.69 17.51 -0.15
N PRO A 129 -3.01 17.69 0.06
CA PRO A 129 -3.71 18.89 -0.36
C PRO A 129 -3.14 20.10 0.41
N ARG A 130 -3.08 21.25 -0.25
CA ARG A 130 -2.70 22.51 0.40
C ARG A 130 -3.81 22.88 1.40
N GLY A 131 -3.62 22.72 2.72
CA GLY A 131 -4.64 23.05 3.73
C GLY A 131 -4.48 22.37 5.10
N SER A 132 -5.47 22.55 5.99
CA SER A 132 -5.47 22.11 7.40
C SER A 132 -6.28 20.84 7.70
N GLU A 133 -6.56 20.02 6.69
CA GLU A 133 -7.32 18.77 6.87
C GLU A 133 -6.46 17.66 7.49
N ASN A 134 -7.05 16.53 7.89
CA ASN A 134 -6.30 15.40 8.46
C ASN A 134 -5.37 14.79 7.39
N LEU A 135 -4.13 15.26 7.35
CA LEU A 135 -3.16 14.90 6.33
C LEU A 135 -2.48 13.57 6.63
N ILE A 136 -2.23 12.80 5.57
CA ILE A 136 -1.12 11.87 5.52
C ILE A 136 0.17 12.71 5.61
N LYS A 137 0.76 12.78 6.81
CA LYS A 137 1.99 13.53 7.08
C LYS A 137 3.12 12.99 6.20
N GLN A 138 3.77 13.89 5.46
CA GLN A 138 4.96 13.53 4.71
C GLN A 138 6.09 13.12 5.67
N MET A 139 6.81 12.06 5.31
CA MET A 139 8.04 11.71 6.00
C MET A 139 9.04 12.87 5.87
N SER A 140 9.51 13.40 7.00
CA SER A 140 10.56 14.43 7.07
C SER A 140 11.77 14.02 6.21
N PHE A 141 12.39 14.98 5.53
CA PHE A 141 13.56 14.76 4.67
C PHE A 141 14.68 13.96 5.36
N PHE A 142 14.87 14.18 6.67
CA PHE A 142 15.82 13.46 7.50
C PHE A 142 15.52 11.96 7.62
N SER A 143 14.23 11.59 7.67
CA SER A 143 13.81 10.18 7.78
C SER A 143 14.00 9.40 6.48
N ARG A 144 13.83 10.05 5.31
CA ARG A 144 14.17 9.47 3.99
C ARG A 144 15.66 9.28 3.80
N PHE A 145 16.47 10.18 4.34
CA PHE A 145 17.94 10.06 4.30
C PHE A 145 18.42 8.88 5.16
N LEU A 146 17.88 8.73 6.36
CA LEU A 146 18.21 7.62 7.27
C LEU A 146 17.77 6.25 6.74
N SER A 147 16.62 6.15 6.06
CA SER A 147 16.18 4.87 5.47
C SER A 147 17.11 4.41 4.33
N LYS A 148 17.60 5.34 3.49
CA LYS A 148 18.60 5.07 2.46
C LYS A 148 19.94 4.60 3.03
N ILE A 149 20.38 5.18 4.16
CA ILE A 149 21.61 4.74 4.83
C ILE A 149 21.44 3.35 5.44
N LYS A 150 20.29 3.07 6.08
CA LYS A 150 20.01 1.72 6.62
C LYS A 150 19.96 0.63 5.55
N SER A 151 19.45 0.91 4.35
CA SER A 151 19.45 -0.06 3.25
C SER A 151 20.86 -0.32 2.69
N LEU A 152 21.75 0.68 2.72
CA LEU A 152 23.16 0.52 2.32
C LEU A 152 23.98 -0.29 3.34
N ILE A 153 23.65 -0.20 4.63
CA ILE A 153 24.34 -0.95 5.69
C ILE A 153 23.89 -2.41 5.76
N LYS A 154 22.67 -2.73 5.30
CA LYS A 154 22.11 -4.10 5.35
C LYS A 154 22.58 -5.04 4.23
N ASN A 155 23.24 -4.52 3.19
CA ASN A 155 23.90 -5.31 2.15
C ASN A 155 25.41 -5.05 2.13
N PRO A 156 26.19 -5.55 3.10
CA PRO A 156 27.61 -5.73 2.85
C PRO A 156 27.79 -6.91 1.91
N SER A 157 28.67 -6.72 0.94
CA SER A 157 29.16 -7.71 -0.02
C SER A 157 29.59 -9.01 0.64
#